data_AF-A0A227JAD5-F1
#
_entry.id   AF-A0A227JAD5-F1
#
_cell.length_a   1.000
_cell.length_b   1.000
_cell.length_c   1.000
_cell.angle_alpha   90.00
_cell.angle_beta   90.00
_cell.angle_gamma   90.00
#
_symmetry.space_group_name_H-M   'P 1'
#
loop_
_entity.id
_entity.type
_entity.pdbx_description
1 polymer ?
#
loop_
_entity_poly.entity_id
_entity_poly.type
_entity_poly.pdbx_seq_one_letter_code
_entity_poly.pdbx_strand_id
1 'polypeptide(L)'
;DMCMLDGHGRNNPDYLPQYGFFNAKGGVCNGITGGFEDEEDIAFNPPAQKDDMLQNWRWGEQWIPHGAWYLLAIMSQAQHISQLATSKNIKEQ
;
A
#
# COMPACT_ATOMS: atom_id res chain seq x y z
N ASP A 1 8.51 2.81 9.15
CA ASP A 1 8.92 1.56 8.47
C ASP A 1 7.71 0.64 8.41
N MET A 2 7.07 0.48 7.24
CA MET A 2 5.80 -0.24 7.09
C MET A 2 5.61 -0.68 5.65
N CYS A 3 5.25 -1.95 5.46
CA CYS A 3 4.78 -2.45 4.18
C CYS A 3 3.26 -2.45 4.15
N MET A 4 2.69 -1.83 3.11
CA MET A 4 1.24 -1.68 2.95
C MET A 4 0.62 -2.76 2.05
N LEU A 5 1.42 -3.69 1.54
CA LEU A 5 0.94 -4.93 0.94
C LEU A 5 0.80 -5.98 2.04
N ASP A 6 -0.44 -6.27 2.43
CA ASP A 6 -0.68 -7.14 3.58
C ASP A 6 -0.17 -8.56 3.34
N GLY A 7 0.57 -9.11 4.31
CA GLY A 7 1.22 -10.42 4.20
C GLY A 7 2.64 -10.39 3.64
N HIS A 8 3.15 -9.23 3.27
CA HIS A 8 4.53 -9.03 2.85
C HIS A 8 5.24 -7.96 3.71
N GLY A 9 6.56 -8.05 3.82
CA GLY A 9 7.36 -7.08 4.57
C GLY A 9 7.13 -7.13 6.09
N ARG A 10 7.12 -5.95 6.73
CA ARG A 10 6.97 -5.80 8.19
C ARG A 10 5.96 -4.69 8.50
N ASN A 11 5.37 -4.74 9.69
CA ASN A 11 4.44 -3.75 10.23
C ASN A 11 3.22 -3.51 9.32
N ASN A 12 2.59 -4.59 8.82
CA ASN A 12 1.36 -4.44 8.04
C ASN A 12 0.25 -3.81 8.90
N PRO A 13 -0.44 -2.77 8.43
CA PRO A 13 -1.55 -2.17 9.14
C PRO A 13 -2.81 -3.04 9.00
N ASP A 14 -3.62 -3.05 10.05
CA ASP A 14 -5.00 -3.55 10.00
C ASP A 14 -5.98 -2.37 10.07
N TYR A 15 -7.26 -2.62 9.76
CA TYR A 15 -8.29 -1.60 9.84
C TYR A 15 -8.98 -1.58 11.20
N LEU A 16 -9.98 -2.44 11.40
CA LEU A 16 -10.75 -2.50 12.65
C LEU A 16 -11.00 -3.97 13.07
N PRO A 17 -9.92 -4.72 13.40
CA PRO A 17 -10.04 -6.14 13.77
C PRO A 17 -10.93 -6.35 15.00
N GLN A 18 -10.97 -5.39 15.93
CA GLN A 18 -11.82 -5.43 17.12
C GLN A 18 -13.33 -5.41 16.79
N TYR A 19 -13.71 -4.94 15.61
CA TYR A 19 -15.09 -4.92 15.12
C TYR A 19 -15.33 -5.99 14.03
N GLY A 20 -14.34 -6.83 13.74
CA GLY A 20 -14.43 -7.87 12.72
C GLY A 20 -14.16 -7.39 11.29
N PHE A 21 -13.75 -6.13 11.09
CA PHE A 21 -13.36 -5.60 9.79
C PHE A 21 -11.85 -5.72 9.61
N PHE A 22 -11.43 -6.90 9.18
CA PHE A 22 -10.03 -7.22 8.92
C PHE A 22 -9.60 -6.79 7.52
N ASN A 23 -8.35 -6.37 7.40
CA ASN A 23 -7.66 -6.35 6.13
C ASN A 23 -7.39 -7.79 5.63
N ALA A 24 -7.31 -7.94 4.30
CA ALA A 24 -7.07 -9.22 3.65
C ALA A 24 -5.64 -9.32 3.10
N LYS A 25 -5.04 -10.52 3.18
CA LYS A 25 -3.72 -10.82 2.62
C LYS A 25 -3.71 -10.57 1.11
N GLY A 26 -2.65 -9.91 0.63
CA GLY A 26 -2.51 -9.48 -0.76
C GLY A 26 -3.22 -8.16 -1.10
N GLY A 27 -4.04 -7.62 -0.19
CA GLY A 27 -4.64 -6.30 -0.34
C GLY A 27 -3.66 -5.16 -0.01
N VAL A 28 -3.98 -3.96 -0.49
CA VAL A 28 -3.21 -2.73 -0.26
C VAL A 28 -4.10 -1.67 0.39
N CYS A 29 -3.65 -1.08 1.49
CA CYS A 29 -4.39 -0.05 2.23
C CYS A 29 -4.31 1.34 1.57
N ASN A 30 -5.16 2.28 2.02
CA ASN A 30 -5.13 3.69 1.61
C ASN A 30 -3.74 4.30 1.81
N GLY A 31 -3.16 4.12 2.99
CA GLY A 31 -1.76 4.45 3.25
C GLY A 31 -1.54 5.80 3.92
N ILE A 32 -0.40 6.42 3.60
CA ILE A 32 0.12 7.63 4.26
C ILE A 32 -0.55 8.88 3.68
N THR A 33 -0.83 9.87 4.53
CA THR A 33 -1.38 11.17 4.15
C THR A 33 -0.46 12.31 4.57
N GLY A 34 -0.81 13.54 4.21
CA GLY A 34 -0.36 14.72 4.96
C GLY A 34 -0.83 14.66 6.43
N GLY A 35 -0.28 15.51 7.29
CA GLY A 35 -0.72 15.65 8.67
C GLY A 35 -2.21 16.01 8.75
N PHE A 36 -2.88 15.58 9.83
CA PHE A 36 -4.32 15.80 9.96
C PHE A 36 -4.68 17.29 10.18
N GLU A 37 -3.86 18.00 10.97
CA GLU A 37 -4.03 19.44 11.26
C GLU A 37 -3.06 20.32 10.44
N ASP A 38 -2.02 19.73 9.85
CA ASP A 38 -0.99 20.41 9.06
C ASP A 38 -0.68 19.58 7.82
N GLU A 39 -1.11 20.05 6.65
CA GLU A 39 -0.95 19.34 5.38
C GLU A 39 0.52 19.23 4.92
N GLU A 40 1.43 20.04 5.49
CA GLU A 40 2.87 19.98 5.21
C GLU A 40 3.60 18.92 6.05
N ASP A 41 2.94 18.33 7.04
CA ASP A 41 3.46 17.19 7.82
C ASP A 41 3.04 15.85 7.19
N ILE A 42 3.39 14.73 7.83
CA ILE A 42 3.11 13.36 7.39
C ILE A 42 2.36 12.58 8.47
N ALA A 43 1.33 11.81 8.08
CA ALA A 43 0.58 11.02 9.04
C ALA A 43 0.20 9.63 8.53
N PHE A 44 0.17 8.70 9.48
CA PHE A 44 -0.48 7.40 9.37
C PHE A 44 -1.03 6.99 10.73
N ASN A 45 -2.34 6.84 10.86
CA ASN A 45 -3.03 6.61 12.14
C ASN A 45 -2.50 7.52 13.28
N PRO A 46 -2.55 8.86 13.11
CA PRO A 46 -2.08 9.79 14.12
C PRO A 46 -2.82 9.61 15.46
N PRO A 47 -2.15 9.77 16.62
CA PRO A 47 -2.72 9.41 17.92
C PRO A 47 -4.07 10.02 18.26
N ALA A 48 -4.36 11.24 17.80
CA ALA A 48 -5.60 11.93 18.10
C ALA A 48 -6.80 11.41 17.27
N GLN A 49 -6.56 10.77 16.12
CA GLN A 49 -7.60 10.35 15.18
C GLN A 49 -7.64 8.83 14.94
N LYS A 50 -6.63 8.06 15.36
CA LYS A 50 -6.54 6.62 15.10
C LYS A 50 -7.73 5.80 15.62
N ASP A 51 -8.34 6.25 16.73
CA ASP A 51 -9.47 5.59 17.38
C ASP A 51 -10.83 6.26 17.02
N ASP A 52 -10.80 7.35 16.24
CA ASP A 52 -12.01 7.99 15.72
C ASP A 52 -12.45 7.30 14.42
N MET A 53 -13.54 6.53 14.48
CA MET A 53 -14.09 5.81 13.33
C MET A 53 -14.54 6.72 12.18
N LEU A 54 -14.79 8.01 12.44
CA LEU A 54 -15.11 8.96 11.37
C LEU A 54 -13.87 9.35 10.54
N GLN A 55 -12.66 9.05 11.03
CA GLN A 55 -11.40 9.46 10.41
C GLN A 55 -10.47 8.30 10.08
N ASN A 56 -10.42 7.24 10.90
CA ASN A 56 -9.37 6.22 10.80
C ASN A 56 -9.39 5.37 9.52
N TRP A 57 -10.51 5.33 8.80
CA TRP A 57 -10.63 4.75 7.46
C TRP A 57 -9.63 5.35 6.45
N ARG A 58 -9.19 6.60 6.66
CA ARG A 58 -8.27 7.32 5.77
C ARG A 58 -6.91 6.64 5.60
N TRP A 59 -6.47 5.82 6.55
CA TRP A 59 -5.13 5.25 6.57
C TRP A 59 -5.11 3.73 6.40
N GLY A 60 -5.63 2.99 7.39
CA GLY A 60 -5.44 1.54 7.50
C GLY A 60 -6.38 0.69 6.65
N GLU A 61 -7.50 1.24 6.18
CA GLU A 61 -8.50 0.49 5.41
C GLU A 61 -7.97 0.11 4.02
N GLN A 62 -8.23 -1.13 3.59
CA GLN A 62 -8.00 -1.59 2.22
C GLN A 62 -9.08 -1.15 1.25
N TRP A 63 -8.66 -0.83 0.02
CA TRP A 63 -9.59 -0.53 -1.06
C TRP A 63 -9.13 -1.17 -2.37
N ILE A 64 -10.06 -1.81 -3.08
CA ILE A 64 -9.79 -2.61 -4.28
C ILE A 64 -8.96 -1.90 -5.36
N PRO A 65 -9.07 -0.58 -5.61
CA PRO A 65 -8.30 0.07 -6.65
C PRO A 65 -6.80 0.08 -6.37
N HIS A 66 -6.38 0.13 -5.10
CA HIS A 66 -4.96 0.09 -4.73
C HIS A 66 -4.33 -1.24 -5.13
N GLY A 67 -5.02 -2.35 -4.86
CA GLY A 67 -4.60 -3.68 -5.30
C GLY A 67 -4.57 -3.81 -6.83
N ALA A 68 -5.58 -3.28 -7.53
CA ALA A 68 -5.65 -3.32 -8.99
C ALA A 68 -4.50 -2.53 -9.66
N TRP A 69 -4.22 -1.31 -9.17
CA TRP A 69 -3.10 -0.52 -9.67
C TRP A 69 -1.75 -1.11 -9.32
N TYR A 70 -1.59 -1.65 -8.10
CA TYR A 70 -0.38 -2.36 -7.71
C TYR A 70 -0.10 -3.55 -8.64
N LEU A 71 -1.12 -4.37 -8.94
CA LEU A 71 -1.02 -5.49 -9.87
C LEU A 71 -0.55 -5.03 -11.26
N LEU A 72 -1.20 -4.00 -11.82
CA LEU A 72 -0.82 -3.48 -13.14
C LEU A 72 0.61 -2.93 -13.15
N ALA A 73 1.02 -2.25 -12.08
CA ALA A 73 2.37 -1.70 -11.95
C ALA A 73 3.44 -2.80 -11.95
N ILE A 74 3.27 -3.86 -11.14
CA ILE A 74 4.25 -4.96 -11.08
C ILE A 74 4.26 -5.79 -12.37
N MET A 75 3.13 -5.98 -13.03
CA MET A 75 3.06 -6.64 -14.34
C MET A 75 3.83 -5.84 -15.40
N SER A 76 3.63 -4.51 -15.42
CA SER A 76 4.33 -3.61 -16.35
C SER A 76 5.85 -3.60 -16.07
N GLN A 77 6.24 -3.57 -14.80
CA GLN A 77 7.65 -3.66 -14.41
C GLN A 77 8.27 -4.99 -14.84
N ALA A 78 7.60 -6.12 -14.60
CA ALA A 78 8.07 -7.44 -15.00
C ALA A 78 8.24 -7.56 -16.52
N GLN A 79 7.29 -7.03 -17.31
CA GLN A 79 7.41 -6.95 -18.75
C GLN A 79 8.63 -6.14 -19.19
N HIS A 80 8.84 -4.97 -18.58
CA HIS A 80 9.97 -4.10 -18.90
C HIS A 80 11.33 -4.79 -18.62
N ILE A 81 11.46 -5.45 -17.46
CA ILE A 81 12.67 -6.20 -17.10
C ILE A 81 12.93 -7.33 -18.10
N SER A 82 11.89 -8.06 -18.51
CA SER A 82 12.01 -9.12 -19.52
C SER A 82 12.50 -8.59 -20.88
N GLN A 83 12.00 -7.44 -21.31
CA GLN A 83 12.44 -6.79 -22.55
C GLN A 83 13.90 -6.32 -22.48
N LEU A 84 14.34 -5.78 -21.34
CA LEU A 84 15.73 -5.36 -21.13
C LEU A 84 16.69 -6.55 -21.18
N ALA A 85 16.34 -7.66 -20.52
CA ALA A 85 17.13 -8.89 -20.55
C ALA A 85 17.28 -9.43 -21.98
N THR A 86 16.18 -9.47 -22.74
CA THR A 86 16.18 -9.91 -24.14
C THR A 86 17.07 -9.00 -25.01
N SER A 87 16.98 -7.69 -24.85
CA SER A 87 17.74 -6.72 -25.65
C SER A 87 19.25 -6.77 -25.38
N LYS A 88 19.66 -7.07 -24.13
CA LYS A 88 21.07 -7.28 -23.80
C LYS A 88 21.64 -8.52 -24.48
N ASN A 89 20.90 -9.63 -24.42
CA ASN A 89 21.32 -10.88 -25.05
C ASN A 89 21.52 -10.75 -26.57
N ILE A 90 20.71 -9.93 -27.25
CA ILE A 90 20.86 -9.67 -28.69
C ILE A 90 22.11 -8.83 -29.01
N LYS A 91 22.51 -7.92 -28.12
CA LYS A 91 23.71 -7.07 -28.33
C LYS A 91 25.02 -7.78 -28.02
N GLU A 92 24.99 -8.84 -27.22
CA GLU A 92 26.16 -9.65 -26.84
C GLU A 92 26.44 -10.81 -27.81
N GLN A 93 25.57 -11.03 -28.81
CA GLN A 93 25.76 -11.93 -29.95
C GLN A 93 26.27 -11.17 -31.18
#